data_AF-A0A6C1E4M6-F1
#
_entry.id   AF-A0A6C1E4M6-F1
#
_cell.length_a   1.000
_cell.length_b   1.000
_cell.length_c   1.000
_cell.angle_alpha   90.00
_cell.angle_beta   90.00
_cell.angle_gamma   90.00
#
_symmetry.space_group_name_H-M   'P 1'
#
loop_
_entity.id
_entity.type
_entity.pdbx_description
1 polymer ?
#
loop_
_entity_poly.entity_id
_entity_poly.type
_entity_poly.pdbx_seq_one_letter_code
_entity_poly.pdbx_strand_id
1 'polypeptide(L)'
;MSSSQAVRDSAKKLVNLLEKYPKDRIPHLVTFKEVQVSRFRRVAGLPSVDDKGKSVKDKKPSLDEIKSIINRTSGPLGLNKETLARIQNSVSNEKFTEESINQQIHALSTIMSNKFRNYYNVGDKLYKPAGNPRYYQRLIDEIEGKKNENIFTAMRTVLFGK
;
A
#
# COMPACT_ATOMS: atom_id res chain seq x y z
N MET A 1 -25.11 -21.99 -1.53
CA MET A 1 -24.36 -21.39 -0.40
C MET A 1 -24.73 -19.91 -0.36
N SER A 2 -25.04 -19.35 0.82
CA SER A 2 -25.52 -17.95 0.92
C SER A 2 -24.47 -16.98 0.37
N SER A 3 -24.85 -16.08 -0.55
CA SER A 3 -23.95 -15.10 -1.18
C SER A 3 -23.16 -14.27 -0.17
N SER A 4 -23.75 -14.00 1.00
CA SER A 4 -23.08 -13.31 2.10
C SER A 4 -21.88 -14.08 2.69
N GLN A 5 -21.95 -15.41 2.70
CA GLN A 5 -20.86 -16.25 3.22
C GLN A 5 -19.66 -16.27 2.27
N ALA A 6 -19.90 -16.36 0.96
CA ALA A 6 -18.85 -16.33 -0.06
C ALA A 6 -18.09 -14.98 -0.07
N VAL A 7 -18.82 -13.87 0.12
CA VAL A 7 -18.23 -12.53 0.29
C VAL A 7 -17.34 -12.47 1.53
N ARG A 8 -17.79 -13.01 2.67
CA ARG A 8 -17.00 -13.06 3.91
C ARG A 8 -15.73 -13.89 3.76
N ASP A 9 -15.83 -15.05 3.12
CA ASP A 9 -14.68 -15.93 2.94
C ASP A 9 -13.66 -15.36 1.95
N SER A 10 -14.13 -14.67 0.91
CA SER A 10 -13.26 -13.90 0.00
C SER A 10 -12.61 -12.72 0.72
N ALA A 11 -13.34 -12.00 1.58
CA ALA A 11 -12.80 -10.93 2.40
C ALA A 11 -11.71 -11.43 3.37
N LYS A 12 -11.87 -12.62 3.98
CA LYS A 12 -10.81 -13.24 4.81
C LYS A 12 -9.53 -13.50 4.01
N LYS A 13 -9.65 -14.02 2.78
CA LYS A 13 -8.50 -14.25 1.90
C LYS A 13 -7.80 -12.92 1.58
N LEU A 14 -8.56 -11.86 1.31
CA LEU A 14 -8.03 -10.53 1.06
C LEU A 14 -7.30 -9.95 2.28
N VAL A 15 -7.86 -10.07 3.49
CA VAL A 15 -7.21 -9.64 4.74
C VAL A 15 -5.88 -10.37 4.95
N ASN A 16 -5.84 -11.69 4.75
CA ASN A 16 -4.60 -12.48 4.87
C ASN A 16 -3.52 -12.03 3.88
N LEU A 17 -3.91 -11.57 2.68
CA LEU A 17 -2.97 -11.04 1.69
C LEU A 17 -2.47 -9.66 2.10
N LEU A 18 -3.36 -8.77 2.56
CA LEU A 18 -3.01 -7.44 3.05
C LEU A 18 -2.10 -7.50 4.29
N GLU A 19 -2.26 -8.49 5.17
CA GLU A 19 -1.38 -8.68 6.33
C GLU A 19 0.06 -9.00 5.94
N LYS A 20 0.27 -9.64 4.78
CA LYS A 20 1.62 -9.94 4.24
C LYS A 20 2.28 -8.75 3.55
N TYR A 21 1.53 -7.67 3.27
CA TYR A 21 2.10 -6.49 2.63
C TYR A 21 3.13 -5.80 3.54
N PRO A 22 4.24 -5.27 2.99
CA PRO A 22 5.19 -4.47 3.75
C PRO A 22 4.51 -3.20 4.29
N LYS A 23 5.08 -2.62 5.34
CA LYS A 23 4.66 -1.29 5.81
C LYS A 23 5.02 -0.22 4.77
N ASP A 24 4.25 0.86 4.77
CA ASP A 24 4.51 1.98 3.86
C ASP A 24 5.85 2.65 4.19
N ARG A 25 6.47 3.24 3.16
CA ARG A 25 7.79 3.89 3.31
C ARG A 25 7.72 5.19 4.12
N ILE A 26 6.54 5.80 4.25
CA ILE A 26 6.35 7.09 4.94
C ILE A 26 5.61 6.81 6.25
N PRO A 27 6.30 6.82 7.40
CA PRO A 27 5.77 6.28 8.66
C PRO A 27 4.77 7.19 9.38
N HIS A 28 4.66 8.47 8.99
CA HIS A 28 3.83 9.46 9.69
C HIS A 28 2.45 9.68 9.05
N LEU A 29 2.13 8.91 8.00
CA LEU A 29 0.83 8.93 7.35
C LEU A 29 0.07 7.66 7.67
N VAL A 30 -1.26 7.73 7.53
CA VAL A 30 -2.13 6.57 7.66
C VAL A 30 -1.73 5.53 6.61
N THR A 31 -1.28 4.36 7.06
CA THR A 31 -0.77 3.31 6.19
C THR A 31 -1.91 2.72 5.35
N PHE A 32 -1.70 2.57 4.04
CA PHE A 32 -2.68 1.92 3.15
C PHE A 32 -3.09 0.55 3.68
N LYS A 33 -2.10 -0.23 4.13
CA LYS A 33 -2.30 -1.55 4.74
C LYS A 33 -3.31 -1.51 5.90
N GLU A 34 -3.16 -0.57 6.82
CA GLU A 34 -3.98 -0.46 8.03
C GLU A 34 -5.44 -0.08 7.69
N VAL A 35 -5.61 0.85 6.75
CA VAL A 35 -6.94 1.25 6.26
C VAL A 35 -7.65 0.09 5.58
N GLN A 36 -6.98 -0.63 4.69
CA GLN A 36 -7.62 -1.73 3.98
C GLN A 36 -7.88 -2.94 4.90
N VAL A 37 -6.97 -3.26 5.81
CA VAL A 37 -7.20 -4.34 6.79
C VAL A 37 -8.38 -4.01 7.69
N SER A 38 -8.48 -2.78 8.22
CA SER A 38 -9.61 -2.38 9.05
C SER A 38 -10.94 -2.40 8.27
N ARG A 39 -10.93 -1.97 7.00
CA ARG A 39 -12.08 -2.03 6.10
C ARG A 39 -12.57 -3.46 5.87
N PHE A 40 -11.69 -4.35 5.41
CA PHE A 40 -12.08 -5.70 5.01
C PHE A 40 -12.28 -6.65 6.19
N ARG A 41 -11.75 -6.37 7.38
CA ARG A 41 -12.09 -7.11 8.60
C ARG A 41 -13.57 -6.97 8.96
N ARG A 42 -14.14 -5.76 8.80
CA ARG A 42 -15.60 -5.53 8.99
C ARG A 42 -16.42 -6.37 8.02
N VAL A 43 -16.00 -6.44 6.76
CA VAL A 43 -16.66 -7.24 5.72
C VAL A 43 -16.51 -8.74 5.98
N ALA A 44 -15.37 -9.18 6.49
CA ALA A 44 -15.07 -10.57 6.84
C ALA A 44 -15.77 -11.05 8.14
N GLY A 45 -16.36 -10.14 8.93
CA GLY A 45 -16.91 -10.44 10.25
C GLY A 45 -15.84 -10.71 11.31
N LEU A 46 -14.62 -10.20 11.11
CA LEU A 46 -13.51 -10.30 12.05
C LEU A 46 -13.52 -9.09 13.00
N PRO A 47 -13.04 -9.25 14.25
CA PRO A 47 -12.94 -8.13 15.19
C PRO A 47 -12.00 -7.05 14.62
N SER A 48 -12.37 -5.79 14.83
CA SER A 48 -11.46 -4.67 14.56
C SER A 48 -10.25 -4.75 15.49
N VAL A 49 -9.13 -4.18 15.09
CA VAL A 49 -7.87 -4.27 15.84
C VAL A 49 -7.24 -2.89 15.92
N ASP A 50 -6.78 -2.52 17.12
CA ASP A 50 -6.07 -1.27 17.39
C ASP A 50 -4.68 -1.25 16.73
N ASP A 51 -4.06 -0.07 16.64
CA ASP A 51 -2.67 0.14 16.20
C ASP A 51 -1.63 -0.77 16.90
N LYS A 52 -1.99 -1.33 18.07
CA LYS A 52 -1.16 -2.26 18.86
C LYS A 52 -1.50 -3.73 18.66
N GLY A 53 -2.33 -4.09 17.68
CA GLY A 53 -2.67 -5.50 17.40
C GLY A 53 -3.68 -6.12 18.36
N LYS A 54 -4.29 -5.34 19.28
CA LYS A 54 -5.31 -5.83 20.21
C LYS A 54 -6.70 -5.75 19.60
N SER A 55 -7.50 -6.81 19.77
CA SER A 55 -8.89 -6.84 19.32
C SER A 55 -9.71 -5.77 20.04
N VAL A 56 -10.20 -4.80 19.29
CA VAL A 56 -11.19 -3.82 19.74
C VAL A 56 -12.55 -4.49 19.62
N LYS A 57 -13.17 -4.77 20.77
CA LYS A 57 -14.61 -5.02 20.75
C LYS A 57 -15.26 -3.68 20.44
N ASP A 58 -16.13 -3.65 19.42
CA ASP A 58 -16.95 -2.48 19.12
C ASP A 58 -17.81 -2.15 20.35
N LYS A 59 -17.29 -1.29 21.24
CA LYS A 59 -18.05 -0.75 22.36
C LYS A 59 -19.10 0.15 21.73
N LYS A 60 -20.37 -0.26 21.81
CA LYS A 60 -21.48 0.65 21.54
C LYS A 60 -21.28 1.88 22.43
N PRO A 61 -21.31 3.11 21.88
CA PRO A 61 -21.06 4.30 22.66
C PRO A 61 -22.05 4.36 23.82
N SER A 62 -21.56 4.71 25.00
CA SER A 62 -22.42 4.80 26.18
C SER A 62 -23.41 5.94 26.00
N LEU A 63 -24.58 5.87 26.67
CA LEU A 63 -25.56 6.94 26.63
C LEU A 63 -24.98 8.29 27.07
N ASP A 64 -23.96 8.28 27.92
CA ASP A 64 -23.29 9.49 28.41
C ASP A 64 -22.31 10.05 27.38
N GLU A 65 -21.65 9.19 26.60
CA GLU A 65 -20.84 9.61 25.45
C GLU A 65 -21.73 10.26 24.38
N ILE A 66 -22.88 9.65 24.07
CA ILE A 66 -23.87 10.21 23.12
C ILE A 66 -24.35 11.58 23.59
N LYS A 67 -24.69 11.74 24.88
CA LYS A 67 -25.08 13.04 25.45
C LYS A 67 -23.95 14.07 25.35
N SER A 68 -22.71 13.67 25.62
CA SER A 68 -21.55 14.57 25.53
C SER A 68 -21.25 15.01 24.10
N ILE A 69 -21.46 14.13 23.12
CA ILE A 69 -21.29 14.43 21.68
C ILE A 69 -22.40 15.36 21.24
N ILE A 70 -23.66 15.11 21.60
CA ILE A 70 -24.78 16.01 21.28
C ILE A 70 -24.51 17.42 21.83
N ASN A 71 -24.06 17.53 23.08
CA ASN A 71 -23.75 18.82 23.70
C ASN A 71 -22.49 19.51 23.12
N ARG A 72 -21.53 18.74 22.58
CA ARG A 72 -20.34 19.27 21.89
C ARG A 72 -20.59 19.63 20.42
N THR A 73 -21.55 18.97 19.77
CA THR A 73 -21.88 19.15 18.34
C THR A 73 -23.05 20.12 18.11
N SER A 74 -23.78 20.51 19.16
CA SER A 74 -24.82 21.54 19.10
C SER A 74 -24.31 22.99 18.98
N GLY A 75 -23.01 23.19 18.71
CA GLY A 75 -22.38 24.49 18.43
C GLY A 75 -21.17 24.35 17.49
N PRO A 76 -20.70 25.45 16.88
CA PRO A 76 -20.64 25.69 15.45
C PRO A 76 -19.49 24.95 14.76
N LEU A 77 -19.78 23.80 14.16
CA LEU A 77 -18.99 23.27 13.04
C LEU A 77 -19.69 23.40 11.67
N GLY A 78 -20.84 24.08 11.62
CA GLY A 78 -21.48 24.53 10.36
C GLY A 78 -21.79 23.43 9.33
N LEU A 79 -21.65 22.15 9.70
CA LEU A 79 -21.94 21.03 8.82
C LEU A 79 -23.44 20.76 8.89
N ASN A 80 -24.13 21.11 7.81
CA ASN A 80 -25.56 20.86 7.65
C ASN A 80 -25.89 19.40 7.99
N LYS A 81 -26.95 19.18 8.75
CA LYS A 81 -27.44 17.84 9.10
C LYS A 81 -27.61 16.95 7.86
N GLU A 82 -27.94 17.57 6.73
CA GLU A 82 -28.04 16.95 5.42
C GLU A 82 -26.70 16.48 4.83
N THR A 83 -25.61 17.24 5.00
CA THR A 83 -24.28 16.83 4.51
C THR A 83 -23.75 15.67 5.34
N LEU A 84 -23.96 15.68 6.66
CA LEU A 84 -23.64 14.54 7.53
C LEU A 84 -24.45 13.30 7.15
N ALA A 85 -25.76 13.44 6.91
CA ALA A 85 -26.60 12.33 6.46
C ALA A 85 -26.15 11.77 5.09
N ARG A 86 -25.77 12.64 4.15
CA ARG A 86 -25.22 12.22 2.84
C ARG A 86 -23.91 11.45 2.97
N ILE A 87 -22.98 11.95 3.80
CA ILE A 87 -21.69 11.29 4.06
C ILE A 87 -21.92 9.92 4.73
N GLN A 88 -22.82 9.85 5.71
CA GLN A 88 -23.14 8.58 6.36
C GLN A 88 -23.78 7.58 5.38
N ASN A 89 -24.68 8.05 4.52
CA ASN A 89 -25.34 7.23 3.51
C ASN A 89 -24.37 6.78 2.40
N SER A 90 -23.42 7.61 1.97
CA SER A 90 -22.43 7.21 0.96
C SER A 90 -21.44 6.17 1.51
N VAL A 91 -21.03 6.30 2.77
CA VAL A 91 -20.14 5.34 3.44
C VAL A 91 -20.84 3.99 3.71
N SER A 92 -22.16 4.01 3.97
CA SER A 92 -22.92 2.80 4.31
C SER A 92 -23.28 1.92 3.10
N ASN A 93 -23.22 2.47 1.87
CA ASN A 93 -23.74 1.80 0.66
C ASN A 93 -22.69 1.02 -0.13
N GLU A 94 -21.51 0.78 0.44
CA GLU A 94 -20.48 0.01 -0.26
C GLU A 94 -20.85 -1.49 -0.30
N LYS A 95 -21.54 -1.88 -1.37
CA LYS A 95 -21.94 -3.27 -1.62
C LYS A 95 -20.76 -4.06 -2.16
N PHE A 96 -20.05 -4.76 -1.28
CA PHE A 96 -19.03 -5.71 -1.70
C PHE A 96 -19.67 -6.94 -2.33
N THR A 97 -19.41 -7.14 -3.62
CA THR A 97 -19.69 -8.39 -4.31
C THR A 97 -18.48 -9.32 -4.20
N GLU A 98 -18.69 -10.62 -4.32
CA GLU A 98 -17.60 -11.58 -4.32
C GLU A 98 -16.62 -11.31 -5.48
N GLU A 99 -17.16 -11.00 -6.65
CA GLU A 99 -16.39 -10.68 -7.85
C GLU A 99 -15.48 -9.48 -7.65
N SER A 100 -15.97 -8.39 -7.03
CA SER A 100 -15.16 -7.19 -6.82
C SER A 100 -14.04 -7.44 -5.81
N ILE A 101 -14.28 -8.23 -4.76
CA ILE A 101 -13.24 -8.65 -3.82
C ILE A 101 -12.19 -9.51 -4.53
N ASN A 102 -12.61 -10.46 -5.37
CA ASN A 102 -11.69 -11.33 -6.10
C ASN A 102 -10.83 -10.54 -7.10
N GLN A 103 -11.39 -9.54 -7.77
CA GLN A 103 -10.63 -8.62 -8.62
C GLN A 103 -9.57 -7.85 -7.82
N GLN A 104 -9.89 -7.40 -6.61
CA GLN A 104 -8.92 -6.74 -5.73
C GLN A 104 -7.82 -7.68 -5.27
N ILE A 105 -8.15 -8.94 -4.94
CA ILE A 105 -7.16 -9.98 -4.62
C ILE A 105 -6.21 -10.17 -5.80
N HIS A 106 -6.73 -10.29 -7.02
CA HIS A 106 -5.92 -10.45 -8.23
C HIS A 106 -5.01 -9.25 -8.50
N ALA A 107 -5.52 -8.03 -8.32
CA ALA A 107 -4.73 -6.81 -8.47
C ALA A 107 -3.58 -6.77 -7.45
N LEU A 108 -3.86 -7.04 -6.17
CA LEU A 108 -2.84 -7.06 -5.13
C LEU A 108 -1.83 -8.18 -5.32
N SER A 109 -2.24 -9.39 -5.73
CA SER A 109 -1.29 -10.47 -6.03
C SER A 109 -0.38 -10.10 -7.20
N THR A 110 -0.92 -9.41 -8.21
CA THR A 110 -0.14 -8.92 -9.35
C THR A 110 0.91 -7.92 -8.91
N ILE A 111 0.55 -6.95 -8.06
CA ILE A 111 1.48 -5.95 -7.52
C ILE A 111 2.56 -6.65 -6.67
N MET A 112 2.16 -7.57 -5.78
CA MET A 112 3.09 -8.30 -4.90
C MET A 112 4.08 -9.18 -5.68
N SER A 113 3.65 -9.76 -6.80
CA SER A 113 4.49 -10.63 -7.62
C SER A 113 5.72 -9.92 -8.22
N ASN A 114 5.75 -8.57 -8.20
CA ASN A 114 6.80 -7.76 -8.82
C ASN A 114 7.08 -8.17 -10.30
N LYS A 115 6.07 -8.73 -10.99
CA LYS A 115 6.22 -9.34 -12.32
C LYS A 115 6.93 -8.41 -13.30
N PHE A 116 6.53 -7.15 -13.39
CA PHE A 116 7.11 -6.19 -14.33
C PHE A 116 8.50 -5.73 -13.94
N ARG A 117 8.77 -5.60 -12.63
CA ARG A 117 10.11 -5.30 -12.14
C ARG A 117 11.10 -6.41 -12.50
N ASN A 118 10.67 -7.66 -12.37
CA ASN A 118 11.50 -8.81 -12.70
C ASN A 118 11.62 -9.03 -14.21
N TYR A 119 10.55 -8.76 -14.97
CA TYR A 119 10.53 -8.90 -16.42
C TYR A 119 11.48 -7.90 -17.11
N TYR A 120 11.49 -6.66 -16.65
CA TYR A 120 12.41 -5.61 -17.12
C TYR A 120 13.56 -5.39 -16.14
N ASN A 121 14.10 -6.47 -15.57
CA ASN A 121 15.27 -6.33 -14.72
C ASN A 121 16.39 -5.69 -15.56
N VAL A 122 16.90 -4.55 -15.10
CA VAL A 122 18.06 -3.89 -15.67
C VAL A 122 19.27 -4.80 -15.44
N GLY A 123 19.44 -5.77 -16.34
CA GLY A 123 20.50 -6.74 -16.26
C GLY A 123 21.82 -6.19 -16.77
N ASP A 124 22.84 -7.04 -16.78
CA ASP A 124 24.20 -6.72 -17.25
C ASP A 124 24.23 -6.12 -18.66
N LYS A 125 23.22 -6.35 -19.50
CA LYS A 125 23.13 -5.70 -20.83
C LYS A 125 23.12 -4.17 -20.76
N LEU A 126 22.55 -3.59 -19.70
CA LEU A 126 22.50 -2.13 -19.52
C LEU A 126 23.73 -1.61 -18.77
N TYR A 127 24.21 -2.35 -17.78
CA TYR A 127 25.37 -1.98 -16.96
C TYR A 127 26.72 -2.31 -17.62
N LYS A 128 26.75 -3.26 -18.55
CA LYS A 128 27.93 -3.77 -19.28
C LYS A 128 27.55 -4.03 -20.75
N PRO A 129 27.18 -2.99 -21.51
CA PRO A 129 26.85 -3.15 -22.93
C PRO A 129 28.05 -3.69 -23.70
N ALA A 130 27.79 -4.56 -24.69
CA ALA A 130 28.83 -5.29 -25.43
C ALA A 130 29.86 -4.39 -26.13
N GLY A 131 29.49 -3.14 -26.46
CA GLY A 131 30.39 -2.19 -27.14
C GLY A 131 31.56 -1.70 -26.27
N ASN A 132 31.32 -1.40 -24.99
CA ASN A 132 32.39 -0.97 -24.08
C ASN A 132 32.05 -1.27 -22.61
N PRO A 133 32.14 -2.53 -22.16
CA PRO A 133 31.78 -2.90 -20.80
C PRO A 133 32.71 -2.29 -19.74
N ARG A 134 33.97 -1.96 -20.10
CA ARG A 134 34.94 -1.35 -19.19
C ARG A 134 34.58 0.09 -18.83
N TYR A 135 34.08 0.85 -19.80
CA TYR A 135 33.69 2.25 -19.58
C TYR A 135 32.60 2.39 -18.50
N TYR A 136 31.56 1.56 -18.56
CA TYR A 136 30.46 1.64 -17.59
C TYR A 136 30.84 1.08 -16.23
N GLN A 137 31.68 0.03 -16.19
CA GLN A 137 32.25 -0.45 -14.92
C GLN A 137 33.05 0.66 -14.22
N ARG A 138 33.82 1.45 -14.97
CA ARG A 138 34.53 2.63 -14.44
C ARG A 138 33.58 3.68 -13.88
N LEU A 139 32.51 4.02 -14.59
CA LEU A 139 31.52 4.99 -14.10
C LEU A 139 30.87 4.51 -12.79
N ILE A 140 30.57 3.21 -12.69
CA ILE A 140 30.03 2.61 -11.46
C ILE A 140 31.07 2.65 -10.33
N ASP A 141 32.31 2.27 -10.61
CA ASP A 141 33.40 2.26 -9.63
C ASP A 141 33.73 3.68 -9.11
N GLU A 142 33.56 4.71 -9.94
CA GLU A 142 33.70 6.14 -9.57
C GLU A 142 32.54 6.60 -8.66
N ILE A 143 31.30 6.25 -9.00
CA ILE A 143 30.12 6.53 -8.16
C ILE A 143 30.21 5.84 -6.80
N GLU A 144 30.72 4.61 -6.77
CA GLU A 144 30.94 3.82 -5.55
C GLU A 144 32.21 4.21 -4.78
N GLY A 145 33.02 5.13 -5.30
CA GLY A 145 34.24 5.64 -4.64
C GLY A 145 35.42 4.66 -4.59
N LYS A 146 35.41 3.62 -5.44
CA LYS A 146 36.39 2.52 -5.37
C LYS A 146 37.71 2.82 -6.09
N LYS A 147 37.71 3.58 -7.20
CA LYS A 147 38.93 3.94 -7.95
C LYS A 147 38.76 5.24 -8.74
N ASN A 148 39.59 6.23 -8.43
CA ASN A 148 39.77 7.42 -9.27
C ASN A 148 40.94 7.17 -10.22
N GLU A 149 40.68 6.95 -11.51
CA GLU A 149 41.74 6.97 -12.52
C GLU A 149 42.09 8.42 -12.89
N ASN A 150 43.35 8.63 -13.32
CA ASN A 150 43.82 9.94 -13.73
C ASN A 150 43.06 10.41 -14.99
N ILE A 151 42.67 11.69 -15.06
CA ILE A 151 41.78 12.27 -16.09
C ILE A 151 42.26 11.96 -17.52
N PHE A 152 43.58 11.87 -17.70
CA PHE A 152 44.21 11.54 -18.99
C PHE A 152 43.92 10.10 -19.46
N THR A 153 43.94 9.13 -18.54
CA THR A 153 43.62 7.72 -18.80
C THR A 153 42.15 7.56 -19.16
N ALA A 154 41.27 8.31 -18.48
CA ALA A 154 39.84 8.36 -18.78
C ALA A 154 39.57 8.87 -20.21
N MET A 155 40.21 9.96 -20.62
CA MET A 155 40.06 10.49 -21.99
C MET A 155 40.57 9.51 -23.06
N ARG A 156 41.71 8.86 -22.83
CA ARG A 156 42.24 7.85 -23.76
C ARG A 156 41.29 6.65 -23.90
N THR A 157 40.70 6.20 -22.80
CA THR A 157 39.77 5.06 -22.79
C THR A 157 38.49 5.36 -23.57
N VAL A 158 38.00 6.60 -23.53
CA VAL A 158 36.80 7.02 -24.29
C VAL A 158 37.07 7.08 -25.80
N LEU A 159 38.24 7.60 -26.20
CA LEU A 159 38.59 7.77 -27.61
C LEU A 159 39.04 6.46 -28.29
N PHE A 160 39.67 5.55 -27.53
CA PHE A 160 40.30 4.35 -28.11
C PHE A 160 39.70 3.02 -27.61
N GLY A 161 38.76 3.04 -26.66
CA GLY A 161 38.11 1.84 -26.15
C GLY A 161 39.03 0.87 -25.37
N LYS A 162 40.25 1.30 -25.03
CA LYS A 162 41.28 0.53 -24.29
C LYS A 162 41.97 1.39 -23.25
#